data_AF-A0A212J5W2-F1
#
_entry.id   AF-A0A212J5W2-F1
#
_cell.length_a   1.000
_cell.length_b   1.000
_cell.length_c   1.000
_cell.angle_alpha   90.00
_cell.angle_beta   90.00
_cell.angle_gamma   90.00
#
_symmetry.space_group_name_H-M   'P 1'
#
loop_
_entity.id
_entity.type
_entity.pdbx_description
1 polymer ?
#
loop_
_entity_poly.entity_id
_entity_poly.type
_entity_poly.pdbx_seq_one_letter_code
_entity_poly.pdbx_strand_id
1 'polypeptide(L)'
;MVATIINVLLVLAGSLLGLFLRNRLSTRFASAVTTVLGLCVLGIGVSGMITTANTLCVIICMVLGTIIGEGLNIEKRMDGLGEALRRKLVKGDGNSRFVEGFVSASVLFCVGAMAINGSMEAGMLGKYDILISKGVIDGVTSITFAAAMGLGVAFSAIPLFLYQGGLTLLFAAVGSIIPDPVVLEMSAVGGTIIVAIAINMLGLSKEKLRVGNMLPAIFLPILYLPLADFISGLMK
;
A
#
# COMPACT_ATOMS: atom_id res chain seq x y z
N MET A 1 -1.27 1.62 -18.42
CA MET A 1 -1.27 2.95 -17.74
C MET A 1 -2.65 3.57 -17.53
N VAL A 2 -3.61 3.47 -18.47
CA VAL A 2 -4.93 4.14 -18.37
C VAL A 2 -5.63 3.90 -17.02
N ALA A 3 -5.72 2.64 -16.58
CA ALA A 3 -6.35 2.30 -15.30
C ALA A 3 -5.66 2.92 -14.05
N THR A 4 -4.35 3.17 -14.12
CA THR A 4 -3.62 3.88 -13.05
C THR A 4 -4.01 5.36 -13.00
N ILE A 5 -4.22 6.00 -14.15
CA ILE A 5 -4.72 7.38 -14.21
C ILE A 5 -6.15 7.44 -13.68
N ILE A 6 -7.01 6.49 -14.06
CA ILE A 6 -8.38 6.37 -13.52
C ILE A 6 -8.35 6.24 -11.99
N ASN A 7 -7.52 5.35 -11.44
CA ASN A 7 -7.39 5.19 -9.99
C ASN A 7 -6.93 6.49 -9.30
N VAL A 8 -5.86 7.11 -9.81
CA VAL A 8 -5.36 8.40 -9.28
C VAL A 8 -6.45 9.48 -9.28
N LEU A 9 -7.26 9.58 -10.33
CA LEU A 9 -8.39 10.50 -10.38
C LEU A 9 -9.49 10.14 -9.36
N LEU A 10 -9.80 8.85 -9.18
CA LEU A 10 -10.77 8.39 -8.18
C LEU A 10 -10.30 8.65 -6.74
N VAL A 11 -9.01 8.45 -6.44
CA VAL A 11 -8.42 8.79 -5.13
C VAL A 11 -8.40 10.28 -4.87
N LEU A 12 -8.09 11.10 -5.89
CA LEU A 12 -8.12 12.56 -5.75
C LEU A 12 -9.55 13.08 -5.57
N ALA A 13 -10.50 12.64 -6.40
CA ALA A 13 -11.91 13.01 -6.29
C ALA A 13 -12.52 12.54 -4.97
N GLY A 14 -12.26 11.29 -4.59
CA GLY A 14 -12.69 10.73 -3.30
C GLY A 14 -12.11 11.50 -2.13
N SER A 15 -10.80 11.77 -2.13
CA SER A 15 -10.17 12.57 -1.07
C SER A 15 -10.75 13.98 -0.95
N LEU A 16 -11.05 14.64 -2.07
CA LEU A 16 -11.69 15.97 -2.09
C LEU A 16 -13.12 15.93 -1.51
N LEU A 17 -13.91 14.91 -1.86
CA LEU A 17 -15.24 14.69 -1.27
C LEU A 17 -15.13 14.42 0.24
N GLY A 18 -14.19 13.56 0.65
CA GLY A 18 -13.90 13.29 2.07
C GLY A 18 -13.52 14.54 2.85
N LEU A 19 -12.70 15.42 2.26
CA LEU A 19 -12.32 16.71 2.85
C LEU A 19 -13.49 17.67 2.98
N PHE A 20 -14.41 17.71 2.00
CA PHE A 20 -15.62 18.50 2.10
C PHE A 20 -16.52 18.02 3.24
N LEU A 21 -16.64 16.69 3.40
CA LEU A 21 -17.38 16.06 4.49
C LEU A 21 -16.69 16.24 5.86
N ARG A 22 -15.36 16.30 5.93
CA ARG A 22 -14.57 16.44 7.16
C ARG A 22 -15.04 17.58 8.06
N ASN A 23 -15.36 18.75 7.48
CA ASN A 23 -15.80 19.92 8.24
C ASN A 23 -17.20 19.77 8.87
N ARG A 24 -17.92 18.68 8.57
CA ARG A 24 -19.19 18.30 9.21
C ARG A 24 -19.03 17.22 10.29
N LEU A 25 -17.85 16.61 10.42
CA LEU A 25 -17.63 15.48 11.33
C LEU A 25 -17.02 15.94 12.67
N SER A 26 -17.62 15.50 13.77
CA SER A 26 -17.02 15.65 15.10
C SER A 26 -15.77 14.77 15.24
N THR A 27 -14.86 15.14 16.14
CA THR A 27 -13.66 14.34 16.45
C THR A 27 -14.02 12.91 16.86
N ARG A 28 -15.08 12.74 17.67
CA ARG A 28 -15.63 11.43 18.06
C ARG A 28 -16.05 10.59 16.86
N PHE A 29 -16.73 11.20 15.88
CA PHE A 29 -17.15 10.49 14.67
C PHE A 29 -15.95 10.12 13.80
N ALA A 30 -15.00 11.04 13.62
CA ALA A 30 -13.76 10.75 12.90
C ALA A 30 -12.98 9.56 13.52
N SER A 31 -12.85 9.51 14.85
CA SER A 31 -12.22 8.37 15.53
C SER A 31 -12.99 7.06 15.34
N ALA A 32 -14.32 7.06 15.49
CA ALA A 32 -15.13 5.85 15.25
C ALA A 32 -15.00 5.34 13.81
N VAL A 33 -14.97 6.25 12.84
CA VAL A 33 -14.74 5.93 11.42
C VAL A 33 -13.34 5.37 11.19
N THR A 34 -12.29 5.96 11.78
CA THR A 34 -10.92 5.40 11.72
C THR A 34 -10.87 3.97 12.28
N THR A 35 -11.56 3.70 13.40
CA THR A 35 -11.63 2.35 13.97
C THR A 35 -12.28 1.35 13.02
N VAL A 36 -13.44 1.68 12.43
CA VAL A 36 -14.13 0.79 11.47
C VAL A 36 -13.25 0.56 10.23
N LEU A 37 -12.61 1.62 9.70
CA LEU A 37 -11.67 1.49 8.59
C LEU A 37 -10.48 0.59 8.94
N GLY A 38 -9.91 0.73 10.14
CA GLY A 38 -8.82 -0.12 10.62
C GLY A 38 -9.22 -1.60 10.66
N LEU A 39 -10.47 -1.92 11.03
CA LEU A 39 -11.00 -3.29 10.97
C LEU A 39 -11.18 -3.79 9.53
N CYS A 40 -11.65 -2.94 8.61
CA CYS A 40 -11.72 -3.30 7.18
C CYS A 40 -10.34 -3.56 6.57
N VAL A 41 -9.36 -2.69 6.87
CA VAL A 41 -7.97 -2.84 6.44
C VAL A 41 -7.34 -4.10 7.04
N LEU A 42 -7.64 -4.43 8.31
CA LEU A 42 -7.21 -5.68 8.93
C LEU A 42 -7.76 -6.90 8.17
N GLY A 43 -9.05 -6.90 7.83
CA GLY A 43 -9.68 -7.97 7.05
C GLY A 43 -9.03 -8.15 5.68
N ILE A 44 -8.75 -7.04 4.96
CA ILE A 44 -8.03 -7.07 3.68
C ILE A 44 -6.63 -7.65 3.86
N GLY A 45 -5.87 -7.16 4.84
CA GLY A 45 -4.50 -7.61 5.12
C GLY A 45 -4.43 -9.09 5.47
N VAL A 46 -5.32 -9.56 6.36
CA VAL A 46 -5.44 -10.99 6.70
C VAL A 46 -5.81 -11.81 5.47
N SER A 47 -6.78 -11.37 4.66
CA SER A 47 -7.20 -12.10 3.46
C SER A 47 -6.08 -12.28 2.43
N GLY A 48 -5.18 -11.28 2.28
CA GLY A 48 -3.99 -11.42 1.45
C GLY A 48 -2.89 -12.26 2.11
N MET A 49 -2.69 -12.13 3.42
CA MET A 49 -1.66 -12.87 4.16
C MET A 49 -1.91 -14.39 4.14
N ILE A 50 -3.16 -14.83 4.22
CA ILE A 50 -3.52 -16.27 4.25
C ILE A 50 -3.45 -16.98 2.89
N THR A 51 -3.24 -16.27 1.78
CA THR A 51 -3.09 -16.90 0.45
C THR A 51 -1.68 -17.39 0.15
N THR A 52 -0.72 -17.26 1.09
CA THR A 52 0.63 -17.82 0.93
C THR A 52 0.60 -19.33 0.72
N ALA A 53 1.38 -19.80 -0.26
CA ALA A 53 1.71 -21.20 -0.44
C ALA A 53 3.05 -21.55 0.23
N ASN A 54 3.89 -20.55 0.53
CA ASN A 54 5.20 -20.71 1.14
C ASN A 54 5.42 -19.73 2.31
N THR A 55 4.96 -20.11 3.50
CA THR A 55 5.12 -19.31 4.72
C THR A 55 6.59 -18.96 5.04
N LEU A 56 7.55 -19.81 4.67
CA LEU A 56 8.99 -19.51 4.84
C LEU A 56 9.44 -18.36 3.93
N CYS A 57 8.94 -18.30 2.70
CA CYS A 57 9.15 -17.15 1.80
C CYS A 57 8.67 -15.86 2.47
N VAL A 58 7.44 -15.83 2.97
CA VAL A 58 6.86 -14.65 3.64
C VAL A 58 7.71 -14.22 4.84
N ILE A 59 8.08 -15.15 5.73
CA ILE A 59 8.89 -14.86 6.92
C ILE A 59 10.26 -14.26 6.52
N ILE A 60 10.97 -14.92 5.60
CA ILE A 60 12.32 -14.50 5.19
C ILE A 60 12.26 -13.15 4.46
N CYS A 61 11.29 -12.96 3.56
CA CYS A 61 11.11 -11.71 2.84
C CYS A 61 10.71 -10.56 3.78
N MET A 62 9.82 -10.78 4.75
CA MET A 62 9.47 -9.76 5.75
C MET A 62 10.67 -9.36 6.61
N VAL A 63 11.46 -10.32 7.11
CA VAL A 63 12.64 -10.02 7.95
C VAL A 63 13.71 -9.29 7.15
N LEU A 64 14.16 -9.85 6.01
CA LEU A 64 15.21 -9.25 5.20
C LEU A 64 14.77 -7.91 4.60
N GLY A 65 13.52 -7.81 4.13
CA GLY A 65 12.96 -6.57 3.59
C GLY A 65 12.88 -5.46 4.61
N THR A 66 12.52 -5.79 5.86
CA THR A 66 12.51 -4.82 6.97
C THR A 66 13.92 -4.38 7.36
N ILE A 67 14.90 -5.29 7.39
CA ILE A 67 16.32 -4.94 7.65
C ILE A 67 16.84 -3.98 6.57
N ILE A 68 16.56 -4.27 5.29
CA ILE A 68 16.94 -3.41 4.16
C ILE A 68 16.25 -2.04 4.27
N GLY A 69 14.94 -2.01 4.54
CA GLY A 69 14.19 -0.75 4.61
C GLY A 69 14.52 0.11 5.83
N GLU A 70 14.85 -0.49 6.98
CA GLU A 70 15.36 0.21 8.16
C GLU A 70 16.75 0.81 7.86
N GLY A 71 17.65 0.05 7.21
CA GLY A 71 18.94 0.59 6.73
C GLY A 71 18.77 1.77 5.77
N LEU A 72 17.83 1.68 4.83
CA LEU A 72 17.49 2.75 3.90
C LEU A 72 16.71 3.92 4.55
N ASN A 73 16.12 3.72 5.74
CA ASN A 73 15.26 4.67 6.45
C ASN A 73 14.06 5.15 5.60
N ILE A 74 13.34 4.23 4.96
CA ILE A 74 12.24 4.54 4.01
C ILE A 74 11.11 5.32 4.69
N GLU A 75 10.63 4.88 5.86
CA GLU A 75 9.63 5.56 6.69
C GLU A 75 10.00 7.03 6.88
N LYS A 76 11.23 7.30 7.33
CA LYS A 76 11.74 8.66 7.60
C LYS A 76 11.82 9.52 6.34
N ARG A 77 12.10 8.92 5.18
CA ARG A 77 12.06 9.62 3.88
C ARG A 77 10.61 9.94 3.49
N MET A 78 9.66 9.02 3.68
CA MET A 78 8.23 9.25 3.43
C MET A 78 7.66 10.33 4.35
N ASP A 79 7.96 10.28 5.64
CA ASP A 79 7.59 11.32 6.62
C ASP A 79 8.17 12.69 6.22
N GLY A 80 9.44 12.73 5.82
CA GLY A 80 10.11 13.94 5.34
C GLY A 80 9.51 14.52 4.06
N LEU A 81 9.09 13.67 3.11
CA LEU A 81 8.37 14.08 1.91
C LEU A 81 6.96 14.61 2.25
N GLY A 82 6.25 13.94 3.14
CA GLY A 82 4.94 14.39 3.65
C GLY A 82 5.04 15.76 4.32
N GLU A 83 6.03 15.98 5.17
CA GLU A 83 6.26 17.26 5.84
C GLU A 83 6.72 18.36 4.85
N ALA A 84 7.52 18.04 3.84
CA ALA A 84 7.91 18.99 2.79
C ALA A 84 6.70 19.42 1.91
N LEU A 85 5.81 18.48 1.56
CA LEU A 85 4.55 18.76 0.88
C LEU A 85 3.62 19.61 1.75
N ARG A 86 3.47 19.25 3.04
CA ARG A 86 2.69 20.02 4.02
C ARG A 86 3.17 21.46 4.10
N ARG A 87 4.46 21.71 4.32
CA ARG A 87 5.01 23.08 4.47
C ARG A 87 4.78 23.98 3.25
N LYS A 88 4.72 23.42 2.04
CA LYS A 88 4.43 24.18 0.82
C LYS A 88 2.95 24.49 0.63
N LEU A 89 2.04 23.67 1.17
CA LEU A 89 0.63 23.63 0.74
C LEU A 89 -0.39 23.80 1.88
N VAL A 90 0.02 23.72 3.15
CA VAL A 90 -0.86 23.83 4.33
C VAL A 90 -0.24 24.76 5.37
N LYS A 91 -0.93 25.87 5.67
CA LYS A 91 -0.61 26.74 6.82
C LYS A 91 -1.41 26.28 8.05
N GLY A 92 -0.75 25.73 9.08
CA GLY A 92 -1.37 25.41 10.38
C GLY A 92 -0.89 24.10 11.05
N ASP A 93 -1.16 23.98 12.36
CA ASP A 93 -0.54 23.03 13.31
C ASP A 93 -0.98 21.54 13.23
N GLY A 94 -1.66 21.12 12.17
CA GLY A 94 -2.17 19.75 11.99
C GLY A 94 -1.10 18.68 11.69
N ASN A 95 0.01 18.67 12.42
CA ASN A 95 1.29 18.04 12.05
C ASN A 95 1.20 16.50 11.87
N SER A 96 0.69 15.78 12.87
CA SER A 96 0.66 14.30 12.85
C SER A 96 -0.34 13.72 11.85
N ARG A 97 -1.62 14.10 11.94
CA ARG A 97 -2.72 13.49 11.14
C ARG A 97 -2.54 13.65 9.64
N PHE A 98 -1.87 14.72 9.17
CA PHE A 98 -1.54 14.87 7.75
C PHE A 98 -0.53 13.82 7.30
N VAL A 99 0.61 13.69 8.00
CA VAL A 99 1.67 12.76 7.64
C VAL A 99 1.19 11.32 7.80
N GLU A 100 0.45 11.04 8.87
CA GLU A 100 -0.19 9.75 9.12
C GLU A 100 -1.19 9.38 8.00
N GLY A 101 -2.06 10.31 7.60
CA GLY A 101 -3.00 10.10 6.50
C GLY A 101 -2.31 9.89 5.15
N PHE A 102 -1.21 10.60 4.89
CA PHE A 102 -0.37 10.39 3.72
C PHE A 102 0.27 9.01 3.73
N VAL A 103 0.99 8.63 4.78
CA VAL A 103 1.72 7.34 4.86
C VAL A 103 0.74 6.16 4.82
N SER A 104 -0.30 6.16 5.66
CA SER A 104 -1.25 5.04 5.73
C SER A 104 -2.01 4.85 4.42
N ALA A 105 -2.49 5.92 3.77
CA ALA A 105 -3.13 5.81 2.47
C ALA A 105 -2.15 5.42 1.34
N SER A 106 -0.92 5.93 1.37
CA SER A 106 0.10 5.56 0.38
C SER A 106 0.45 4.09 0.44
N VAL A 107 0.69 3.55 1.63
CA VAL A 107 0.98 2.11 1.77
C VAL A 107 -0.26 1.29 1.44
N LEU A 108 -1.46 1.66 1.93
CA LEU A 108 -2.69 0.92 1.63
C LEU A 108 -3.04 0.87 0.13
N PHE A 109 -2.87 1.97 -0.60
CA PHE A 109 -3.17 2.01 -2.03
C PHE A 109 -2.03 1.43 -2.88
N CYS A 110 -0.77 1.48 -2.45
CA CYS A 110 0.32 0.84 -3.21
C CYS A 110 0.39 -0.67 -2.97
N VAL A 111 0.19 -1.10 -1.73
CA VAL A 111 0.38 -2.50 -1.31
C VAL A 111 -0.92 -3.27 -1.44
N GLY A 112 -0.90 -4.36 -2.20
CA GLY A 112 -2.01 -5.31 -2.27
C GLY A 112 -2.00 -6.16 -3.54
N ALA A 113 -2.57 -7.36 -3.47
CA ALA A 113 -2.62 -8.31 -4.58
C ALA A 113 -3.16 -7.69 -5.88
N MET A 114 -4.24 -6.91 -5.79
CA MET A 114 -4.85 -6.25 -6.95
C MET A 114 -3.97 -5.16 -7.56
N ALA A 115 -3.09 -4.52 -6.79
CA ALA A 115 -2.13 -3.55 -7.33
C ALA A 115 -1.05 -4.26 -8.15
N ILE A 116 -0.59 -5.43 -7.72
CA ILE A 116 0.45 -6.22 -8.41
C ILE A 116 -0.16 -7.00 -9.59
N ASN A 117 -1.13 -7.89 -9.34
CA ASN A 117 -1.84 -8.65 -10.39
C ASN A 117 -2.47 -7.72 -11.44
N GLY A 118 -3.10 -6.63 -11.00
CA GLY A 118 -3.69 -5.67 -11.91
C GLY A 118 -2.65 -4.93 -12.75
N SER A 119 -1.49 -4.56 -12.17
CA SER A 119 -0.39 -3.98 -12.95
C SER A 119 0.22 -4.99 -13.92
N MET A 120 0.24 -6.28 -13.54
CA MET A 120 0.71 -7.38 -14.39
C MET A 120 -0.21 -7.61 -15.58
N GLU A 121 -1.51 -7.81 -15.36
CA GLU A 121 -2.51 -7.96 -16.43
C GLU A 121 -2.59 -6.71 -17.32
N ALA A 122 -2.54 -5.51 -16.73
CA ALA A 122 -2.58 -4.25 -17.47
C ALA A 122 -1.31 -3.96 -18.26
N GLY A 123 -0.17 -4.48 -17.83
CA GLY A 123 1.11 -4.36 -18.51
C GLY A 123 1.29 -5.39 -19.62
N MET A 124 1.00 -6.67 -19.33
CA MET A 124 1.24 -7.79 -20.24
C MET A 124 0.10 -8.06 -21.23
N LEU A 125 -1.16 -7.98 -20.76
CA LEU A 125 -2.33 -8.41 -21.52
C LEU A 125 -3.21 -7.23 -21.98
N GLY A 126 -2.90 -6.01 -21.54
CA GLY A 126 -3.73 -4.82 -21.77
C GLY A 126 -5.10 -4.88 -21.09
N LYS A 127 -5.31 -5.80 -20.13
CA LYS A 127 -6.56 -5.96 -19.38
C LYS A 127 -6.57 -5.03 -18.18
N TYR A 128 -7.66 -4.29 -18.01
CA TYR A 128 -7.73 -3.19 -17.04
C TYR A 128 -8.72 -3.43 -15.90
N ASP A 129 -9.49 -4.52 -15.95
CA ASP A 129 -10.63 -4.77 -15.07
C ASP A 129 -10.24 -4.82 -13.59
N ILE A 130 -9.11 -5.47 -13.27
CA ILE A 130 -8.58 -5.53 -11.90
C ILE A 130 -8.21 -4.12 -11.39
N LEU A 131 -7.45 -3.34 -12.18
CA LEU A 131 -7.01 -2.00 -11.76
C LEU A 131 -8.15 -0.97 -11.71
N ILE A 132 -9.17 -1.08 -12.58
CA ILE A 132 -10.36 -0.23 -12.54
C ILE A 132 -11.19 -0.57 -11.29
N SER A 133 -11.43 -1.86 -11.02
CA SER A 133 -12.13 -2.32 -9.82
C SER A 133 -11.41 -1.87 -8.55
N LYS A 134 -10.09 -2.04 -8.51
CA LYS A 134 -9.21 -1.54 -7.45
C LYS A 134 -9.31 -0.02 -7.29
N GLY A 135 -9.37 0.73 -8.39
CA GLY A 135 -9.53 2.18 -8.36
C GLY A 135 -10.86 2.66 -7.76
N VAL A 136 -11.94 1.91 -7.92
CA VAL A 136 -13.22 2.20 -7.25
C VAL A 136 -13.08 1.95 -5.74
N ILE A 137 -12.42 0.87 -5.31
CA ILE A 137 -12.16 0.56 -3.90
C ILE A 137 -11.26 1.62 -3.25
N ASP A 138 -10.15 1.98 -3.90
CA ASP A 138 -9.24 3.05 -3.48
C ASP A 138 -10.00 4.40 -3.37
N GLY A 139 -10.82 4.74 -4.37
CA GLY A 139 -11.64 5.96 -4.41
C GLY A 139 -12.60 6.05 -3.22
N VAL A 140 -13.40 5.01 -2.97
CA VAL A 140 -14.34 4.96 -1.83
C VAL A 140 -13.60 5.00 -0.49
N THR A 141 -12.51 4.25 -0.37
CA THR A 141 -11.64 4.26 0.81
C THR A 141 -11.07 5.66 1.05
N SER A 142 -10.64 6.37 0.00
CA SER A 142 -10.05 7.71 0.09
C SER A 142 -11.03 8.78 0.58
N ILE A 143 -12.34 8.68 0.27
CA ILE A 143 -13.38 9.54 0.87
C ILE A 143 -13.33 9.43 2.40
N THR A 144 -13.35 8.19 2.87
CA THR A 144 -13.49 7.89 4.29
C THR A 144 -12.20 8.20 5.05
N PHE A 145 -11.05 7.87 4.47
CA PHE A 145 -9.73 8.23 4.98
C PHE A 145 -9.52 9.75 5.01
N ALA A 146 -9.87 10.50 3.95
CA ALA A 146 -9.67 11.94 3.91
C ALA A 146 -10.63 12.69 4.84
N ALA A 147 -11.84 12.16 5.06
CA ALA A 147 -12.76 12.64 6.09
C ALA A 147 -12.20 12.47 7.51
N ALA A 148 -11.51 11.35 7.78
CA ALA A 148 -10.97 11.02 9.11
C ALA A 148 -9.56 11.59 9.38
N MET A 149 -8.67 11.58 8.41
CA MET A 149 -7.24 11.93 8.55
C MET A 149 -6.87 13.27 7.87
N GLY A 150 -7.68 13.72 6.90
CA GLY A 150 -7.49 15.01 6.23
C GLY A 150 -6.66 14.93 4.94
N LEU A 151 -6.06 16.07 4.58
CA LEU A 151 -5.57 16.33 3.22
C LEU A 151 -4.37 15.46 2.80
N GLY A 152 -3.65 14.85 3.75
CA GLY A 152 -2.52 13.96 3.45
C GLY A 152 -2.91 12.78 2.56
N VAL A 153 -4.16 12.31 2.67
CA VAL A 153 -4.70 11.21 1.87
C VAL A 153 -4.71 11.55 0.38
N ALA A 154 -5.00 12.79 -0.02
CA ALA A 154 -4.95 13.20 -1.43
C ALA A 154 -3.53 13.09 -2.02
N PHE A 155 -2.49 13.26 -1.21
CA PHE A 155 -1.10 13.14 -1.65
C PHE A 155 -0.64 11.69 -1.86
N SER A 156 -1.37 10.69 -1.35
CA SER A 156 -1.12 9.27 -1.66
C SER A 156 -1.26 8.94 -3.15
N ALA A 157 -1.97 9.78 -3.91
CA ALA A 157 -2.03 9.74 -5.37
C ALA A 157 -0.64 9.78 -6.03
N ILE A 158 0.36 10.43 -5.41
CA ILE A 158 1.74 10.52 -5.93
C ILE A 158 2.45 9.16 -5.86
N PRO A 159 2.65 8.52 -4.69
CA PRO A 159 3.24 7.18 -4.63
C PRO A 159 2.37 6.14 -5.33
N LEU A 160 1.03 6.27 -5.31
CA LEU A 160 0.14 5.40 -6.09
C LEU A 160 0.44 5.47 -7.60
N PHE A 161 0.56 6.67 -8.17
CA PHE A 161 0.91 6.85 -9.58
C PHE A 161 2.29 6.26 -9.90
N LEU A 162 3.29 6.56 -9.06
CA LEU A 162 4.66 6.09 -9.27
C LEU A 162 4.80 4.58 -9.10
N TYR A 163 4.15 3.99 -8.10
CA TYR A 163 4.23 2.57 -7.78
C TYR A 163 3.40 1.72 -8.73
N GLN A 164 2.08 1.97 -8.82
CA GLN A 164 1.19 1.20 -9.69
C GLN A 164 1.50 1.47 -11.17
N GLY A 165 1.89 2.70 -11.51
CA GLY A 165 2.33 3.06 -12.86
C GLY A 165 3.69 2.44 -13.21
N GLY A 166 4.66 2.53 -12.31
CA GLY A 166 5.98 1.91 -12.46
C GLY A 166 5.88 0.38 -12.61
N LEU A 167 5.08 -0.29 -11.78
CA LEU A 167 4.79 -1.71 -11.92
C LEU A 167 4.13 -2.03 -13.28
N THR A 168 3.11 -1.27 -13.70
CA THR A 168 2.44 -1.51 -14.99
C THR A 168 3.41 -1.42 -16.17
N LEU A 169 4.34 -0.45 -16.13
CA LEU A 169 5.39 -0.31 -17.16
C LEU A 169 6.45 -1.41 -17.06
N LEU A 170 6.83 -1.82 -15.85
CA LEU A 170 7.77 -2.92 -15.62
C LEU A 170 7.21 -4.25 -16.15
N PHE A 171 5.97 -4.60 -15.81
CA PHE A 171 5.32 -5.81 -16.30
C PHE A 171 5.07 -5.77 -17.82
N ALA A 172 4.86 -4.59 -18.42
CA ALA A 172 4.83 -4.46 -19.88
C ALA A 172 6.19 -4.75 -20.55
N ALA A 173 7.30 -4.55 -19.83
CA ALA A 173 8.65 -4.78 -20.35
C ALA A 173 9.22 -6.18 -20.05
N VAL A 174 8.95 -6.74 -18.86
CA VAL A 174 9.56 -8.00 -18.37
C VAL A 174 8.56 -8.99 -17.77
N GLY A 175 7.25 -8.72 -17.80
CA GLY A 175 6.25 -9.49 -17.06
C GLY A 175 6.12 -10.95 -17.48
N SER A 176 6.44 -11.29 -18.73
CA SER A 176 6.47 -12.69 -19.23
C SER A 176 7.51 -13.58 -18.54
N ILE A 177 8.39 -13.01 -17.71
CA ILE A 177 9.46 -13.71 -16.98
C ILE A 177 9.05 -13.97 -15.51
N ILE A 178 7.97 -13.36 -15.00
CA ILE A 178 7.58 -13.44 -13.59
C ILE A 178 6.49 -14.52 -13.40
N PRO A 179 6.76 -15.63 -12.67
CA PRO A 179 5.79 -16.71 -12.47
C PRO A 179 4.67 -16.36 -11.47
N ASP A 180 3.46 -16.90 -11.68
CA ASP A 180 2.32 -16.70 -10.77
C ASP A 180 2.62 -17.00 -9.28
N PRO A 181 3.38 -18.06 -8.91
CA PRO A 181 3.76 -18.30 -7.51
C PRO A 181 4.56 -17.15 -6.87
N VAL A 182 5.36 -16.42 -7.66
CA VAL A 182 6.07 -15.23 -7.16
C VAL A 182 5.05 -14.16 -6.78
N VAL A 183 4.08 -13.89 -7.66
CA VAL A 183 3.09 -12.85 -7.44
C VAL A 183 2.15 -13.19 -6.27
N LEU A 184 1.87 -14.47 -6.05
CA LEU A 184 1.15 -14.97 -4.87
C LEU A 184 1.90 -14.63 -3.57
N GLU A 185 3.20 -14.90 -3.49
CA GLU A 185 3.99 -14.58 -2.28
C GLU A 185 4.25 -13.08 -2.11
N MET A 186 4.43 -12.32 -3.20
CA MET A 186 4.45 -10.85 -3.14
C MET A 186 3.14 -10.30 -2.54
N SER A 187 2.00 -10.92 -2.89
CA SER A 187 0.67 -10.57 -2.38
C SER A 187 0.51 -10.91 -0.89
N ALA A 188 1.02 -12.05 -0.44
CA ALA A 188 0.98 -12.45 0.96
C ALA A 188 1.88 -11.58 1.87
N VAL A 189 3.08 -11.26 1.41
CA VAL A 189 3.96 -10.27 2.05
C VAL A 189 3.28 -8.90 2.12
N GLY A 190 2.64 -8.46 1.03
CA GLY A 190 1.83 -7.25 1.02
C GLY A 190 0.69 -7.27 2.05
N GLY A 191 -0.05 -8.38 2.14
CA GLY A 191 -1.10 -8.59 3.15
C GLY A 191 -0.57 -8.42 4.59
N THR A 192 0.60 -8.99 4.89
CA THR A 192 1.27 -8.84 6.19
C THR A 192 1.58 -7.37 6.51
N ILE A 193 2.04 -6.59 5.52
CA ILE A 193 2.29 -5.15 5.70
C ILE A 193 0.98 -4.38 5.93
N ILE A 194 -0.11 -4.74 5.23
CA ILE A 194 -1.43 -4.14 5.43
C ILE A 194 -1.97 -4.41 6.86
N VAL A 195 -1.73 -5.60 7.42
CA VAL A 195 -2.05 -5.90 8.83
C VAL A 195 -1.31 -4.95 9.78
N ALA A 196 -0.05 -4.63 9.51
CA ALA A 196 0.71 -3.66 10.31
C ALA A 196 0.16 -2.22 10.19
N ILE A 197 -0.38 -1.81 9.02
CA ILE A 197 -1.11 -0.54 8.87
C ILE A 197 -2.38 -0.55 9.74
N ALA A 198 -3.15 -1.65 9.72
CA ALA A 198 -4.36 -1.78 10.51
C ALA A 198 -4.08 -1.67 12.02
N ILE A 199 -3.01 -2.31 12.50
CA ILE A 199 -2.56 -2.20 13.90
C ILE A 199 -2.25 -0.74 14.28
N ASN A 200 -1.57 0.01 13.41
CA ASN A 200 -1.34 1.45 13.59
C ASN A 200 -2.67 2.24 13.63
N MET A 201 -3.56 2.03 12.66
CA MET A 201 -4.85 2.74 12.57
C MET A 201 -5.78 2.48 13.75
N LEU A 202 -5.75 1.26 14.30
CA LEU A 202 -6.52 0.85 15.47
C LEU A 202 -5.85 1.30 16.80
N GLY A 203 -4.63 1.84 16.76
CA GLY A 203 -3.89 2.25 17.95
C GLY A 203 -3.53 1.10 18.89
N LEU A 204 -3.38 -0.12 18.36
CA LEU A 204 -3.16 -1.33 19.15
C LEU A 204 -1.71 -1.55 19.56
N SER A 205 -0.75 -0.91 18.87
CA SER A 205 0.67 -0.98 19.20
C SER A 205 1.07 0.17 20.14
N LYS A 206 1.96 -0.13 21.10
CA LYS A 206 2.52 0.88 22.03
C LYS A 206 3.32 1.98 21.33
N GLU A 207 3.95 1.62 20.21
CA GLU A 207 4.68 2.53 19.32
C GLU A 207 4.14 2.35 17.89
N LYS A 208 4.24 3.39 17.05
CA LYS A 208 3.86 3.31 15.64
C LYS A 208 4.81 2.36 14.90
N LEU A 209 4.27 1.31 14.29
CA LEU A 209 5.01 0.40 13.43
C LEU A 209 5.50 1.14 12.18
N ARG A 210 6.80 1.02 11.87
CA ARG A 210 7.42 1.65 10.68
C ARG A 210 7.12 0.87 9.40
N VAL A 211 5.85 0.87 8.99
CA VAL A 211 5.35 0.13 7.83
C VAL A 211 6.05 0.48 6.51
N GLY A 212 6.53 1.72 6.36
CA GLY A 212 7.32 2.16 5.21
C GLY A 212 8.67 1.44 5.11
N ASN A 213 9.29 1.07 6.24
CA ASN A 213 10.52 0.27 6.26
C ASN A 213 10.27 -1.21 5.91
N MET A 214 9.03 -1.70 5.93
CA MET A 214 8.70 -3.07 5.54
C MET A 214 8.51 -3.21 4.01
N LEU A 215 8.28 -2.10 3.28
CA LEU A 215 7.99 -2.09 1.85
C LEU A 215 8.96 -2.91 0.94
N PRO A 216 10.28 -2.96 1.17
CA PRO A 216 11.18 -3.75 0.33
C PRO A 216 10.88 -5.25 0.34
N ALA A 217 10.23 -5.76 1.39
CA ALA A 217 9.86 -7.16 1.51
C ALA A 217 9.01 -7.63 0.32
N ILE A 218 8.14 -6.77 -0.21
CA ILE A 218 7.21 -7.10 -1.31
C ILE A 218 7.94 -7.59 -2.57
N PHE A 219 9.18 -7.14 -2.80
CA PHE A 219 9.95 -7.49 -3.99
C PHE A 219 10.87 -8.70 -3.80
N LEU A 220 11.14 -9.12 -2.56
CA LEU A 220 12.06 -10.22 -2.28
C LEU A 220 11.58 -11.61 -2.74
N PRO A 221 10.27 -11.94 -2.85
CA PRO A 221 9.82 -13.21 -3.43
C PRO A 221 10.32 -13.45 -4.86
N ILE A 222 10.55 -12.38 -5.64
CA ILE A 222 11.11 -12.44 -7.00
C ILE A 222 12.52 -13.06 -7.01
N LEU A 223 13.29 -12.83 -5.94
CA LEU A 223 14.63 -13.39 -5.77
C LEU A 223 14.60 -14.71 -4.99
N TYR A 224 13.75 -14.80 -3.96
CA TYR A 224 13.73 -15.94 -3.04
C TYR A 224 13.29 -17.24 -3.73
N LEU A 225 12.19 -17.23 -4.49
CA LEU A 225 11.63 -18.46 -5.05
C LEU A 225 12.57 -19.12 -6.08
N PRO A 226 13.14 -18.40 -7.07
CA PRO A 226 14.13 -19.01 -7.98
C PRO A 226 15.37 -19.56 -7.27
N LEU A 227 15.84 -18.91 -6.19
CA LEU A 227 16.95 -19.40 -5.38
C LEU A 227 16.57 -20.65 -4.58
N ALA A 228 15.38 -20.69 -3.99
CA ALA A 228 14.88 -21.85 -3.25
C ALA A 228 14.69 -23.06 -4.17
N ASP A 229 14.11 -22.85 -5.35
CA ASP A 229 13.94 -23.89 -6.38
C ASP A 229 15.29 -24.44 -6.82
N PHE A 230 16.27 -23.57 -7.13
CA PHE A 230 17.63 -23.96 -7.50
C PHE A 230 18.32 -24.80 -6.42
N ILE A 231 18.26 -24.36 -5.15
CA ILE A 231 18.84 -25.11 -4.02
C ILE A 231 18.14 -26.46 -3.86
N SER A 232 16.80 -26.50 -3.97
CA SER A 232 16.05 -27.76 -3.85
C SER A 232 16.35 -28.75 -4.99
N GLY A 233 16.66 -28.25 -6.19
CA GLY A 233 17.11 -29.05 -7.33
C GLY A 233 18.54 -29.59 -7.18
N LEU A 234 19.39 -28.89 -6.42
CA LEU A 234 20.77 -29.29 -6.12
C LEU A 234 20.86 -30.30 -4.95
N MET A 235 19.77 -30.48 -4.20
CA MET A 235 19.62 -31.45 -3.10
C MET A 235 18.91 -32.75 -3.52
N LYS A 236 18.64 -32.94 -4.83
CA LYS A 236 18.04 -34.15 -5.42
C LYS A 236 19.05 -34.89 -6.29
#